data_AF-A0A4P7SU62-F1
#
_entry.id   AF-A0A4P7SU62-F1
#
_cell.length_a   1.000
_cell.length_b   1.000
_cell.length_c   1.000
_cell.angle_alpha   90.00
_cell.angle_beta   90.00
_cell.angle_gamma   90.00
#
_symmetry.space_group_name_H-M   'P 1'
#
loop_
_entity.id
_entity.type
_entity.pdbx_description
1 polymer ?
#
loop_
_entity_poly.entity_id
_entity_poly.type
_entity_poly.pdbx_seq_one_letter_code
_entity_poly.pdbx_strand_id
1 'polypeptide(L)' 'MDDTPLMTAADLAKRLNLTTATVYEKCKTGQWPHIKLGRSYRFTEEHYRAIIEPPVPFKRPSRAARERFKGMI' A
#
# COMPACT_ATOMS: atom_id res chain seq x y z
N MET A 1 20.27 -16.19 14.25
CA MET A 1 20.08 -16.22 12.78
C MET A 1 18.81 -15.46 12.53
N ASP A 2 18.96 -14.19 12.20
CA ASP A 2 17.89 -13.22 12.10
C ASP A 2 17.14 -13.43 10.78
N ASP A 3 16.17 -14.34 10.81
CA ASP A 3 15.19 -14.54 9.75
C ASP A 3 14.29 -13.31 9.74
N THR A 4 14.75 -12.20 9.17
CA THR A 4 13.94 -10.98 9.06
C THR A 4 12.88 -11.27 7.99
N PRO A 5 11.61 -11.50 8.37
CA PRO A 5 10.64 -12.01 7.41
C PRO A 5 10.33 -10.91 6.39
N LEU A 6 10.76 -11.12 5.15
CA LEU A 6 10.44 -10.22 4.04
C LEU A 6 8.95 -10.33 3.70
N MET A 7 8.16 -9.42 4.26
CA MET A 7 6.73 -9.32 4.03
C MET A 7 6.44 -9.03 2.57
N THR A 8 5.41 -9.67 2.03
CA THR A 8 4.91 -9.38 0.67
C THR A 8 3.94 -8.21 0.71
N ALA A 9 3.66 -7.60 -0.44
CA ALA A 9 2.60 -6.60 -0.55
C ALA A 9 1.24 -7.13 -0.05
N ALA A 10 0.95 -8.42 -0.24
CA ALA A 10 -0.26 -9.07 0.28
C ALA A 10 -0.27 -9.21 1.79
N ASP A 11 0.88 -9.53 2.40
CA ASP A 11 0.99 -9.62 3.86
C ASP A 11 0.85 -8.24 4.52
N LEU A 12 1.57 -7.25 3.97
CA LEU A 12 1.48 -5.85 4.41
C LEU A 12 0.04 -5.32 4.31
N ALA A 13 -0.65 -5.61 3.22
CA ALA A 13 -2.05 -5.24 3.01
C ALA A 13 -2.96 -5.84 4.09
N LYS A 14 -2.78 -7.12 4.43
CA LYS A 14 -3.55 -7.78 5.50
C LYS A 14 -3.30 -7.13 6.86
N ARG A 15 -2.04 -6.86 7.21
CA ARG A 15 -1.68 -6.23 8.49
C ARG A 15 -2.22 -4.81 8.62
N LEU A 16 -2.23 -4.05 7.53
CA LEU A 16 -2.76 -2.69 7.50
C LEU A 16 -4.27 -2.61 7.23
N ASN A 17 -4.95 -3.75 7.04
CA ASN A 17 -6.35 -3.83 6.65
C ASN A 17 -6.67 -3.03 5.37
N LEU A 18 -5.74 -3.05 4.41
CA LEU A 18 -5.83 -2.39 3.12
C LEU A 18 -5.94 -3.42 1.99
N THR A 19 -6.28 -2.93 0.79
CA THR A 19 -6.23 -3.77 -0.42
C THR A 19 -4.81 -3.82 -0.96
N THR A 20 -4.43 -4.96 -1.56
CA THR A 20 -3.15 -5.09 -2.28
C THR A 20 -2.98 -4.00 -3.33
N ALA A 21 -4.05 -3.67 -4.07
CA ALA A 21 -4.05 -2.60 -5.06
C ALA A 21 -3.59 -1.26 -4.46
N THR A 22 -4.10 -0.89 -3.27
CA THR A 22 -3.66 0.31 -2.56
C THR A 22 -2.17 0.27 -2.22
N VAL A 23 -1.67 -0.88 -1.76
CA VAL A 23 -0.22 -1.04 -1.47
C VAL A 23 0.62 -0.85 -2.74
N TYR A 24 0.22 -1.48 -3.85
CA TYR A 24 0.90 -1.32 -5.14
C TYR A 24 0.87 0.13 -5.64
N GLU A 25 -0.28 0.81 -5.52
CA GLU A 25 -0.39 2.24 -5.88
C GLU A 25 0.56 3.09 -5.04
N LYS A 26 0.62 2.88 -3.71
CA LYS A 26 1.51 3.63 -2.81
C LYS A 26 2.99 3.39 -3.08
N CYS A 27 3.37 2.15 -3.39
CA CYS A 27 4.72 1.84 -3.85
C CYS A 27 5.02 2.51 -5.19
N LYS A 28 4.06 2.48 -6.13
CA LYS A 28 4.20 3.10 -7.45
C LYS A 28 4.31 4.62 -7.37
N THR A 29 3.60 5.28 -6.44
CA THR A 29 3.70 6.72 -6.21
C THR A 29 4.92 7.10 -5.35
N GLY A 30 5.74 6.13 -4.94
CA GLY A 30 6.93 6.37 -4.09
C GLY A 30 6.59 6.84 -2.68
N GLN A 31 5.33 6.72 -2.25
CA GLN A 31 4.88 7.21 -0.96
C GLN A 31 5.24 6.27 0.18
N TRP A 32 5.40 4.98 -0.11
CA TRP A 32 5.77 3.97 0.88
C TRP A 32 7.16 3.40 0.59
N PRO A 33 7.99 3.23 1.64
CA PRO A 33 9.29 2.62 1.49
C PRO A 33 9.12 1.13 1.17
N HIS A 34 9.85 0.66 0.16
CA HIS A 34 9.72 -0.69 -0.37
C HIS A 34 11.02 -1.17 -0.97
N ILE A 35 11.23 -2.49 -0.95
CA ILE A 35 12.34 -3.15 -1.64
C ILE A 35 11.75 -3.79 -2.90
N LYS A 36 12.23 -3.35 -4.07
CA LYS A 36 11.86 -3.99 -5.33
C LYS A 36 12.76 -5.19 -5.56
N LEU A 37 12.19 -6.38 -5.51
CA LEU A 37 12.86 -7.66 -5.75
C LEU A 37 12.33 -8.24 -7.07
N GLY A 38 12.96 -7.85 -8.18
CA GLY A 38 12.53 -8.19 -9.52
C GLY A 38 11.14 -7.67 -9.85
N ARG A 39 10.17 -8.58 -9.97
CA ARG A 39 8.75 -8.29 -10.24
C ARG A 39 7.90 -8.13 -8.97
N SER A 40 8.48 -8.36 -7.79
CA SER A 40 7.77 -8.34 -6.52
C SER A 40 8.23 -7.20 -5.63
N TYR A 41 7.31 -6.66 -4.82
CA TYR A 41 7.64 -5.72 -3.76
C TYR A 41 7.74 -6.48 -2.43
N ARG A 42 8.82 -6.22 -1.72
CA ARG A 42 9.10 -6.75 -0.38
C ARG A 42 9.22 -5.63 0.62
N PHE A 43 8.80 -5.92 1.84
CA PHE A 43 8.80 -5.00 2.96
C PHE A 43 9.51 -5.67 4.13
N THR A 44 10.22 -4.87 4.90
CA THR A 44 10.83 -5.29 6.16
C THR A 44 9.99 -4.73 7.29
N GLU A 45 10.26 -5.18 8.51
CA GLU A 45 9.59 -4.63 9.69
C GLU A 45 9.85 -3.13 9.87
N GLU A 46 11.05 -2.65 9.52
CA GLU A 46 11.37 -1.21 9.49
C GLU A 46 10.49 -0.44 8.51
N HIS A 47 10.29 -0.98 7.30
CA HIS A 47 9.38 -0.39 6.33
C HIS A 47 7.94 -0.37 6.83
N TYR A 48 7.50 -1.45 7.48
CA TYR A 48 6.19 -1.48 8.11
C TYR A 48 6.09 -0.37 9.18
N ARG A 49 7.07 -0.26 10.07
CA ARG A 49 7.13 0.75 11.13
C ARG A 49 7.06 2.18 10.60
N ALA A 50 7.77 2.47 9.51
CA ALA A 50 7.73 3.77 8.83
C ALA A 50 6.35 4.08 8.18
N ILE A 51 5.55 3.05 7.87
CA ILE A 51 4.21 3.21 7.30
C ILE A 51 3.15 3.38 8.40
N ILE A 52 3.31 2.74 9.56
CA ILE A 52 2.40 2.89 10.72
C ILE A 52 2.65 4.17 11.52
N GLU A 53 3.86 4.75 11.49
CA GLU A 53 4.07 6.10 12.03
C GLU A 53 3.30 7.13 11.17
N PRO A 54 2.27 7.80 11.73
CA PRO A 54 1.38 8.63 10.92
C PRO A 54 2.10 9.93 10.52
N PRO A 55 1.93 10.39 9.28
CA PRO A 55 0.95 11.45 9.10
C PRO A 55 0.20 11.34 7.77
N VAL A 56 -1.02 10.79 7.76
CA VAL A 56 -2.15 11.40 7.03
C VAL A 56 -3.45 10.61 7.27
N PRO A 57 -4.59 11.29 7.45
CA PRO A 57 -5.89 10.64 7.46
C PRO A 57 -6.18 10.03 6.08
N PHE A 58 -6.39 8.72 6.05
CA PHE A 58 -6.78 8.00 4.84
C PHE A 58 -8.18 8.42 4.38
N LYS A 59 -8.27 9.38 3.46
CA LYS A 59 -9.50 9.66 2.72
C LYS A 59 -9.63 8.59 1.62
N ARG A 60 -10.42 7.55 1.85
CA ARG A 60 -10.85 6.66 0.74
C ARG A 60 -11.61 7.56 -0.24
N PRO A 61 -11.24 7.65 -1.54
CA PRO A 61 -12.20 8.14 -2.51
C PRO A 61 -13.35 7.14 -2.49
N SER A 62 -14.48 7.57 -1.92
CA SER A 62 -15.71 6.76 -1.92
C SER A 62 -16.00 6.31 -3.35
N ARG A 63 -16.48 5.07 -3.54
CA ARG A 63 -16.84 4.51 -4.86
C ARG A 63 -17.71 5.48 -5.69
N ALA A 64 -18.47 6.35 -5.01
CA ALA A 64 -19.25 7.45 -5.58
C ALA A 64 -18.46 8.45 -6.47
N ALA A 65 -17.12 8.51 -6.40
CA ALA A 65 -16.32 9.40 -7.25
C ALA A 65 -16.13 8.84 -8.68
N ARG A 66 -16.25 7.52 -8.89
CA ARG A 66 -16.04 6.88 -10.21
C ARG A 66 -17.27 6.91 -11.11
N GLU A 67 -18.47 7.11 -10.55
CA GLU A 67 -19.73 7.04 -11.29
C GLU A 67 -20.28 8.39 -11.77
N ARG A 68 -19.57 9.51 -11.53
CA ARG A 68 -20.04 10.86 -11.90
C ARG A 68 -19.63 11.35 -13.29
N PHE A 69 -18.93 10.53 -14.08
CA PHE A 69 -18.51 10.84 -15.46
C PHE A 69 -19.18 9.96 -16.52
N LYS A 70 -20.31 9.29 -16.20
CA LYS A 70 -21.07 8.47 -17.17
C LYS A 70 -22.52 8.95 -17.30
N GLY A 71 -22.72 10.25 -17.50
CA GLY A 71 -24.08 10.80 -17.61
C GLY A 71 -24.22 12.27 -18.03
N MET A 72 -23.27 12.84 -18.79
CA MET A 72 -23.51 14.08 -19.54
C MET A 72 -23.31 13.80 -21.02
N ILE A 73 -24.34 13.22 -21.63
CA ILE A 73 -24.72 13.36 -23.05
C ILE A 73 -26.18 13.79 -23.04
#